data_AF-A0AAW2UZA5-F1
#
_entry.id   AF-A0AAW2UZA5-F1
#
_cell.length_a   1.000
_cell.length_b   1.000
_cell.length_c   1.000
_cell.angle_alpha   90.00
_cell.angle_beta   90.00
_cell.angle_gamma   90.00
#
_symmetry.space_group_name_H-M   'P 1'
#
loop_
_entity.id
_entity.type
_entity.pdbx_description
1 polymer ?
#
loop_
_entity_poly.entity_id
_entity_poly.type
_entity_poly.pdbx_seq_one_letter_code
_entity_poly.pdbx_strand_id
1 'polypeptide(L)'
;MVTWPLSAEQFFNEKLVTEILKMGTPVGAQEWTRRTDDHREPIKGDDIEKAVVKLMAGEEGERMRIRARELGDMAKRAVEKGDHQTLI
;
A
#
# COMPACT_ATOMS: atom_id res chain seq x y z
N MET A 1 4.88 0.01 -0.52
CA MET A 1 4.10 -1.23 -0.76
C MET A 1 3.77 -1.34 -2.24
N VAL A 2 3.84 -2.52 -2.84
CA VAL A 2 3.15 -2.77 -4.12
C VAL A 2 1.75 -3.26 -3.77
N THR A 3 0.71 -2.50 -4.14
CA THR A 3 -0.67 -2.85 -3.79
C THR A 3 -1.27 -3.82 -4.81
N TRP A 4 -1.86 -4.89 -4.30
CA TRP A 4 -2.51 -5.94 -5.08
C TRP A 4 -3.87 -6.24 -4.45
N PRO A 5 -4.89 -5.40 -4.71
CA PRO A 5 -6.21 -5.63 -4.16
C PRO A 5 -6.90 -6.82 -4.83
N LEU A 6 -7.66 -7.58 -4.05
CA LEU A 6 -8.49 -8.69 -4.49
C LEU A 6 -9.97 -8.42 -4.19
N SER A 7 -10.30 -8.04 -2.96
CA SER A 7 -11.69 -7.97 -2.50
C SER A 7 -11.87 -7.04 -1.30
N ALA A 8 -13.09 -7.05 -0.74
CA ALA A 8 -13.47 -6.28 0.44
C ALA A 8 -13.10 -4.79 0.30
N GLU A 9 -12.45 -4.20 1.31
CA GLU A 9 -12.06 -2.80 1.35
C GLU A 9 -10.68 -2.52 0.71
N GLN A 10 -10.02 -3.54 0.16
CA GLN A 10 -8.62 -3.42 -0.28
C GLN A 10 -8.40 -2.37 -1.37
N PHE A 11 -9.40 -2.14 -2.23
CA PHE A 11 -9.35 -1.06 -3.23
C PHE A 11 -9.36 0.34 -2.59
N PHE A 12 -10.09 0.53 -1.48
CA PHE A 12 -10.02 1.78 -0.72
C PHE A 12 -8.68 1.92 -0.01
N ASN A 13 -8.17 0.83 0.58
CA ASN A 13 -6.85 0.82 1.20
C ASN A 13 -5.73 1.08 0.18
N GLU A 14 -5.87 0.61 -1.05
CA GLU A 14 -4.96 0.96 -2.15
C GLU A 14 -4.94 2.47 -2.37
N LYS A 15 -6.10 3.13 -2.47
CA LYS A 15 -6.18 4.59 -2.63
C LYS A 15 -5.55 5.34 -1.46
N LEU A 16 -5.79 4.87 -0.23
CA LEU A 16 -5.13 5.42 0.96
C LEU A 16 -3.60 5.32 0.84
N VAL A 17 -3.06 4.16 0.49
CA VAL A 17 -1.61 3.92 0.43
C VAL A 17 -0.93 4.66 -0.73
N THR A 18 -1.57 4.70 -1.89
CA THR A 18 -0.97 5.17 -3.15
C THR A 18 -1.25 6.66 -3.42
N GLU A 19 -2.44 7.15 -3.12
CA GLU A 19 -2.85 8.53 -3.47
C GLU A 19 -2.76 9.49 -2.29
N ILE A 20 -3.15 9.03 -1.09
CA ILE A 20 -3.17 9.88 0.12
C ILE A 20 -1.81 9.85 0.82
N LEU A 21 -1.38 8.67 1.28
CA LEU A 21 -0.10 8.47 1.97
C LEU A 21 1.09 8.49 1.00
N LYS A 22 0.85 8.18 -0.28
CA LYS A 22 1.85 8.22 -1.36
C LYS A 22 3.14 7.47 -1.01
N MET A 23 2.98 6.27 -0.43
CA MET A 23 4.06 5.40 0.04
C MET A 23 4.06 4.03 -0.67
N GLY A 24 3.32 3.91 -1.75
CA GLY A 24 3.21 2.67 -2.52
C GLY A 24 2.80 2.92 -3.96
N THR A 25 2.77 1.84 -4.72
CA THR A 25 2.42 1.81 -6.14
C THR A 25 1.47 0.65 -6.41
N PRO A 26 0.45 0.83 -7.28
CA PRO A 26 -0.42 -0.27 -7.67
C PRO A 26 0.29 -1.22 -8.63
N VAL A 27 -0.08 -2.50 -8.54
CA VAL A 27 0.31 -3.52 -9.54
C VAL A 27 -0.60 -3.52 -10.77
N GLY A 28 -1.73 -2.80 -10.70
CA GLY A 28 -2.71 -2.69 -11.79
C GLY A 28 -3.90 -3.63 -11.67
N ALA A 29 -4.14 -4.26 -10.52
CA ALA A 29 -5.36 -5.04 -10.30
C ALA A 29 -6.58 -4.11 -10.20
N GLN A 30 -7.54 -4.27 -11.11
CA GLN A 30 -8.74 -3.42 -11.21
C GLN A 30 -10.05 -4.16 -10.93
N GLU A 31 -10.00 -5.50 -10.86
CA GLU A 31 -11.20 -6.33 -10.69
C GLU A 31 -11.44 -6.69 -9.23
N TRP A 32 -12.57 -6.24 -8.69
CA TRP A 32 -13.06 -6.67 -7.38
C TRP A 32 -13.76 -8.02 -7.50
N THR A 33 -13.40 -8.97 -6.64
CA THR A 33 -14.06 -10.28 -6.60
C THR A 33 -14.63 -10.60 -5.21
N ARG A 34 -15.71 -11.39 -5.18
CA ARG A 34 -16.27 -11.94 -3.95
C ARG A 34 -15.58 -13.23 -3.51
N ARG A 35 -14.91 -13.97 -4.42
CA ARG A 35 -14.29 -15.27 -4.13
C ARG A 35 -12.98 -15.47 -4.88
N THR A 36 -12.03 -16.17 -4.26
CA THR A 36 -10.70 -16.40 -4.85
C THR A 36 -10.72 -17.29 -6.11
N ASP A 37 -11.81 -18.02 -6.36
CA ASP A 37 -12.04 -18.87 -7.53
C ASP A 37 -12.73 -18.16 -8.70
N ASP A 38 -13.12 -16.88 -8.57
CA ASP A 38 -13.54 -16.10 -9.74
C ASP A 38 -12.37 -15.97 -10.71
N HIS A 39 -12.58 -16.42 -11.95
CA HIS A 39 -11.62 -16.33 -13.04
C HIS A 39 -11.35 -14.86 -13.39
N ARG A 40 -10.29 -14.31 -12.80
CA ARG A 40 -9.78 -12.98 -13.10
C ARG A 40 -8.69 -13.04 -14.14
N GLU A 41 -8.57 -11.99 -14.93
CA GLU A 41 -7.44 -11.87 -15.84
C GLU A 41 -6.15 -11.78 -15.01
N PRO A 42 -5.15 -12.66 -15.25
CA PRO A 42 -3.88 -12.58 -14.54
C PRO A 42 -3.17 -11.25 -14.82
N ILE A 43 -2.60 -10.65 -13.77
CA ILE A 43 -1.73 -9.50 -13.94
C ILE A 43 -0.48 -9.92 -14.72
N LYS A 44 -0.14 -9.14 -15.76
CA LYS A 44 0.99 -9.44 -16.63
C LYS A 44 2.32 -9.23 -15.90
N GLY A 45 3.32 -10.04 -16.24
CA GLY A 45 4.67 -9.92 -15.68
C GLY A 45 5.25 -8.52 -15.81
N ASP A 46 5.05 -7.89 -16.97
CA ASP A 46 5.52 -6.52 -17.24
C ASP A 46 4.93 -5.48 -16.28
N ASP A 47 3.68 -5.64 -15.85
CA ASP A 47 3.04 -4.70 -14.93
C ASP A 47 3.56 -4.89 -13.49
N ILE A 48 3.85 -6.14 -13.12
CA ILE A 48 4.53 -6.48 -11.87
C ILE A 48 5.95 -5.87 -11.87
N GLU A 49 6.71 -6.08 -12.95
CA GLU A 49 8.07 -5.53 -13.09
C GLU A 49 8.06 -4.01 -12.98
N LYS A 50 7.19 -3.31 -13.72
CA LYS A 50 7.07 -1.85 -13.65
C LYS A 50 6.76 -1.38 -12.23
N ALA A 51 5.83 -2.03 -11.53
CA ALA A 51 5.47 -1.66 -10.18
C ALA A 51 6.64 -1.87 -9.20
N VAL A 52 7.36 -2.99 -9.31
CA VAL A 52 8.54 -3.29 -8.47
C VAL A 52 9.66 -2.29 -8.75
N VAL A 53 10.01 -2.07 -10.01
CA VAL A 53 11.06 -1.12 -10.41
C VAL A 53 10.74 0.28 -9.92
N LYS A 54 9.48 0.73 -10.10
CA LYS A 54 9.02 2.05 -9.63
C LYS A 54 9.17 2.23 -8.11
N LEU A 55 8.91 1.19 -7.33
CA LEU A 55 9.06 1.24 -5.87
C LEU A 55 10.53 1.17 -5.43
N MET A 56 11.37 0.42 -6.15
CA MET A 56 12.73 0.10 -5.71
C MET A 56 13.78 1.07 -6.25
N ALA A 57 13.62 1.58 -7.46
CA ALA A 57 14.61 2.41 -8.13
C ALA A 57 14.16 3.87 -8.31
N GLY A 58 15.15 4.74 -8.52
CA GLY A 58 14.92 6.16 -8.79
C GLY A 58 14.43 6.97 -7.60
N GLU A 59 14.27 8.27 -7.83
CA GLU A 59 13.89 9.21 -6.78
C GLU A 59 12.46 9.00 -6.28
N GLU A 60 11.55 8.54 -7.14
CA GLU A 60 10.16 8.31 -6.76
C GLU A 60 10.06 7.19 -5.71
N GLY A 61 10.72 6.06 -5.95
CA GLY A 61 10.80 4.95 -5.00
C GLY A 61 11.46 5.36 -3.68
N GLU A 62 12.51 6.19 -3.73
CA GLU A 62 13.15 6.70 -2.51
C GLU A 62 12.20 7.60 -1.70
N ARG A 63 11.47 8.52 -2.35
CA ARG A 63 10.45 9.34 -1.67
C ARG A 63 9.36 8.50 -1.02
N MET A 64 8.91 7.43 -1.67
CA MET A 64 7.93 6.51 -1.09
C MET A 64 8.47 5.81 0.17
N ARG A 65 9.74 5.36 0.14
CA ARG A 65 10.38 4.71 1.30
C ARG A 65 10.63 5.67 2.46
N ILE A 66 11.00 6.92 2.19
CA ILE A 66 11.13 7.97 3.21
C ILE A 66 9.79 8.18 3.93
N ARG A 67 8.70 8.39 3.19
CA ARG A 67 7.35 8.53 3.79
C ARG A 67 6.93 7.31 4.61
N ALA A 68 7.21 6.11 4.11
CA ALA A 68 6.91 4.88 4.84
C ALA A 68 7.67 4.81 6.18
N ARG A 69 8.94 5.26 6.23
CA ARG A 69 9.73 5.34 7.47
C ARG A 69 9.14 6.36 8.44
N GLU A 70 8.82 7.56 7.97
CA GLU A 70 8.21 8.62 8.79
C GLU A 70 6.89 8.16 9.43
N LEU A 71 6.01 7.56 8.64
CA LEU A 71 4.74 6.98 9.13
C LEU A 71 5.00 5.82 10.11
N GLY A 72 6.00 4.99 9.85
CA GLY A 72 6.41 3.92 10.74
C GLY A 72 6.86 4.44 12.11
N ASP A 73 7.62 5.54 12.14
CA ASP A 73 8.06 6.15 13.39
C ASP A 73 6.92 6.86 14.12
N MET A 74 5.97 7.47 13.39
CA MET A 74 4.72 7.98 13.98
C MET A 74 3.89 6.86 14.62
N ALA A 75 3.75 5.72 13.94
CA ALA A 75 3.00 4.57 14.45
C ALA A 75 3.65 3.98 15.71
N LYS A 76 4.98 3.89 15.77
CA LYS A 76 5.70 3.48 17.00
C LYS A 76 5.42 4.42 18.16
N ARG A 77 5.56 5.74 17.95
CA ARG A 77 5.28 6.74 18.99
C ARG A 77 3.84 6.68 19.50
N ALA A 78 2.88 6.42 18.61
CA ALA A 78 1.46 6.34 18.98
C ALA A 78 1.12 5.20 19.96
N VAL A 79 1.98 4.17 20.06
CA VAL A 79 1.80 3.01 20.96
C VAL A 79 2.80 2.96 22.10
N GLU A 80 3.77 3.87 22.16
CA GLU A 80 4.65 4.03 23.31
C GLU A 80 3.80 4.39 24.55
N LYS A 81 4.16 3.84 25.72
CA LYS A 81 3.44 4.15 26.97
C LYS A 81 3.67 5.63 27.33
N GLY A 82 2.73 6.46 26.92
CA GLY A 82 2.57 7.87 27.24
C GLY A 82 1.16 8.34 26.88
N ASP A 83 0.39 8.74 27.90
CA ASP A 83 -0.83 9.57 27.91
C ASP A 83 -1.84 9.50 26.74
N HIS A 84 -2.08 8.34 26.13
CA HIS A 84 -3.19 8.14 25.20
C HIS A 84 -4.30 7.22 25.75
N GLN A 85 -4.14 6.77 26.99
CA GLN A 85 -5.11 5.97 27.73
C GLN A 85 -5.46 6.62 29.07
N THR A 86 -5.95 7.86 29.07
CA THR A 86 -6.69 8.41 30.22
C THR A 86 -7.68 9.47 29.74
N LEU A 87 -8.72 9.06 29.00
CA LEU A 87 -9.96 9.83 28.84
C LEU A 87 -11.09 8.87 28.44
N ILE A 88 -11.45 7.95 29.35
CA ILE A 88 -12.82 7.42 29.50
C ILE A 88 -13.05 7.23 31.01
#